data_AF-A0A357D624-F1
#
_entry.id   AF-A0A357D624-F1
#
_cell.length_a   1.000
_cell.length_b   1.000
_cell.length_c   1.000
_cell.angle_alpha   90.00
_cell.angle_beta   90.00
_cell.angle_gamma   90.00
#
_symmetry.space_group_name_H-M   'P 1'
#
loop_
_entity.id
_entity.type
_entity.pdbx_description
1 polymer ?
#
loop_
_entity_poly.entity_id
_entity_poly.type
_entity_poly.pdbx_seq_one_letter_code
_entity_poly.pdbx_strand_id
1 'polypeptide(L)'
;MNYLLPIIFGIGFGYIMSRVGAFEYANILNALRLKDLQIPKFMLFTVAVSAVGFFSLHAIGLVSLNLIATNLGADLLGGLIFGVGFALAGYCPGTSIGAWGEGKRDAQ
;
A
#
# COMPACT_ATOMS: atom_id res chain seq x y z
N MET A 1 20.63 -11.73 -8.85
CA MET A 1 19.54 -12.63 -9.25
C MET A 1 19.25 -13.59 -8.09
N ASN A 2 18.46 -13.17 -7.11
CA ASN A 2 17.97 -14.04 -6.03
C ASN A 2 16.52 -13.62 -5.70
N TYR A 3 15.56 -14.18 -6.42
CA TYR A 3 14.12 -13.86 -6.29
C TYR A 3 13.52 -14.35 -4.96
N LEU A 4 14.28 -15.08 -4.17
CA LEU A 4 13.84 -15.61 -2.88
C LEU A 4 13.58 -14.49 -1.86
N LEU A 5 14.43 -13.45 -1.80
CA LEU A 5 14.24 -12.32 -0.90
C LEU A 5 12.92 -11.59 -1.12
N PRO A 6 12.59 -11.08 -2.33
CA PRO A 6 11.34 -10.34 -2.54
C PRO A 6 10.10 -11.19 -2.27
N ILE A 7 10.14 -12.51 -2.48
CA ILE A 7 9.04 -13.41 -2.15
C ILE A 7 8.84 -13.49 -0.62
N ILE A 8 9.91 -13.67 0.16
CA ILE A 8 9.83 -13.73 1.62
C ILE A 8 9.31 -12.40 2.19
N PHE A 9 9.82 -11.27 1.69
CA PHE A 9 9.33 -9.95 2.07
C PHE A 9 7.86 -9.74 1.69
N GLY A 10 7.44 -10.20 0.52
CA GLY A 10 6.04 -10.13 0.07
C GLY A 10 5.10 -10.95 0.95
N ILE A 11 5.49 -12.17 1.33
CA ILE A 11 4.71 -13.02 2.24
C ILE A 11 4.60 -12.37 3.62
N GLY A 12 5.71 -11.86 4.17
CA GLY A 12 5.72 -11.16 5.45
C GLY A 12 4.84 -9.91 5.45
N PHE A 13 4.91 -9.12 4.37
CA PHE A 13 4.07 -7.94 4.19
C PHE A 13 2.58 -8.29 4.10
N GLY A 14 2.22 -9.33 3.33
CA GLY A 14 0.85 -9.83 3.23
C GLY A 14 0.29 -10.32 4.57
N TYR A 15 1.10 -11.03 5.37
CA TYR A 15 0.71 -11.48 6.70
C TYR A 15 0.41 -10.31 7.64
N ILE A 16 1.26 -9.28 7.64
CA ILE A 16 1.05 -8.07 8.47
C ILE A 16 -0.23 -7.35 8.03
N MET A 17 -0.47 -7.17 6.74
CA MET A 17 -1.69 -6.52 6.24
C MET A 17 -2.97 -7.29 6.57
N SER A 18 -2.92 -8.63 6.54
CA SER A 18 -4.05 -9.48 6.96
C SER A 18 -4.39 -9.27 8.43
N ARG A 19 -3.37 -9.16 9.29
CA ARG A 19 -3.56 -8.88 10.74
C ARG A 19 -4.05 -7.47 11.04
N VAL A 20 -3.77 -6.50 10.17
CA VAL A 20 -4.29 -5.12 10.26
C VAL A 20 -5.77 -5.05 9.82
N GLY A 21 -6.30 -6.09 9.16
CA GLY A 21 -7.65 -6.08 8.61
C GLY A 21 -7.80 -5.12 7.43
N ALA A 22 -6.69 -4.80 6.75
CA ALA A 22 -6.65 -3.89 5.62
C ALA A 22 -7.29 -4.48 4.34
N PHE A 23 -7.62 -5.78 4.34
CA PHE A 23 -8.29 -6.49 3.25
C PHE A 23 -9.82 -6.57 3.42
N GLU A 24 -10.37 -6.01 4.50
CA GLU A 24 -11.81 -6.07 4.76
C GLU A 24 -12.53 -4.83 4.25
N TYR A 25 -13.49 -5.02 3.34
CA TYR A 25 -14.28 -3.94 2.72
C TYR A 25 -14.88 -2.98 3.77
N ALA A 26 -15.44 -3.55 4.85
CA ALA A 26 -16.04 -2.77 5.92
C ALA A 26 -15.03 -1.85 6.61
N ASN A 27 -13.80 -2.31 6.83
CA ASN A 27 -12.75 -1.50 7.45
C ASN A 27 -12.26 -0.39 6.50
N ILE A 28 -12.16 -0.68 5.20
CA ILE A 28 -11.81 0.33 4.20
C ILE A 28 -12.90 1.40 4.11
N LEU A 29 -14.18 1.01 4.05
CA LEU A 29 -15.31 1.95 4.07
C LEU A 29 -15.37 2.75 5.37
N ASN A 30 -15.11 2.13 6.52
CA ASN A 30 -15.05 2.84 7.80
C ASN A 30 -13.88 3.83 7.85
N ALA A 31 -12.77 3.53 7.15
CA ALA A 31 -11.68 4.46 6.96
C ALA A 31 -12.06 5.63 6.03
N LEU A 32 -12.74 5.36 4.91
CA LEU A 32 -13.27 6.41 4.02
C LEU A 32 -14.32 7.30 4.70
N ARG A 33 -15.10 6.73 5.62
CA ARG A 33 -16.07 7.46 6.45
C ARG A 33 -15.45 8.15 7.66
N LEU A 34 -14.12 8.14 7.80
CA LEU A 34 -13.35 8.66 8.94
C LEU A 34 -13.79 8.12 10.32
N LYS A 35 -14.49 6.99 10.34
CA LYS A 35 -14.96 6.35 11.57
C LYS A 35 -13.85 5.51 12.20
N ASP A 36 -13.03 4.89 11.35
CA ASP A 36 -11.88 4.09 11.77
C ASP A 36 -10.58 4.61 11.14
N LEU A 37 -9.72 5.19 11.96
CA LEU A 37 -8.44 5.76 11.52
C LEU A 37 -7.29 4.76 11.63
N GLN A 38 -7.54 3.48 11.90
CA GLN A 38 -6.46 2.49 12.06
C GLN A 38 -5.69 2.28 10.75
N ILE A 39 -6.39 2.13 9.62
CA ILE A 39 -5.75 1.93 8.30
C ILE A 39 -4.94 3.16 7.86
N PRO A 40 -5.49 4.40 7.88
CA PRO A 40 -4.72 5.59 7.51
C PRO A 40 -3.49 5.82 8.41
N LYS A 41 -3.62 5.59 9.73
CA LYS A 41 -2.50 5.72 10.68
C LYS A 41 -1.42 4.69 10.39
N PHE A 42 -1.81 3.44 10.11
CA PHE A 42 -0.87 2.38 9.74
C PHE A 42 -0.11 2.76 8.47
N MET A 43 -0.79 3.16 7.40
CA MET A 43 -0.15 3.57 6.15
C MET A 43 0.85 4.72 6.35
N LEU A 44 0.44 5.79 7.07
CA LEU A 44 1.33 6.91 7.35
C LEU A 44 2.54 6.50 8.19
N PHE A 45 2.35 5.65 9.19
CA PHE A 45 3.44 5.15 10.02
C PHE A 45 4.41 4.28 9.22
N THR A 46 3.89 3.38 8.37
CA THR A 46 4.71 2.55 7.48
C THR A 46 5.54 3.43 6.54
N VAL A 47 4.93 4.43 5.90
CA VAL A 47 5.66 5.35 5.00
C VAL A 47 6.74 6.12 5.76
N ALA A 48 6.44 6.63 6.95
CA ALA A 48 7.41 7.35 7.77
C ALA A 48 8.60 6.46 8.17
N VAL A 49 8.33 5.24 8.65
CA VAL A 49 9.37 4.27 9.02
C VAL A 49 10.19 3.84 7.80
N SER A 50 9.54 3.59 6.67
CA SER A 50 10.24 3.28 5.41
C SER A 50 11.12 4.42 4.96
N ALA A 51 10.65 5.67 5.00
CA ALA A 51 11.43 6.84 4.60
C ALA A 51 12.71 6.98 5.45
N VAL A 52 12.60 6.83 6.78
CA VAL A 52 13.75 6.86 7.70
C VAL A 52 14.72 5.70 7.40
N GLY A 53 14.19 4.50 7.14
CA GLY A 53 14.99 3.32 6.81
C GLY A 53 15.76 3.48 5.49
N PHE A 54 15.09 3.93 4.43
CA PHE A 54 15.71 4.17 3.12
C PHE A 54 16.75 5.29 3.18
N PHE A 55 16.47 6.40 3.87
CA PHE A 55 17.41 7.50 3.99
C PHE A 55 18.68 7.09 4.76
N SER A 56 18.53 6.25 5.79
CA SER A 56 19.66 5.67 6.52
C SER A 56 20.49 4.75 5.62
N LEU A 57 19.85 3.92 4.79
CA LEU A 57 20.55 3.05 3.83
C LEU A 57 21.25 3.83 2.71
N HIS A 58 20.65 4.94 2.29
CA HIS A 58 21.25 5.86 1.33
C HIS A 58 22.50 6.53 1.91
N ALA A 59 22.47 6.94 3.19
CA ALA A 59 23.64 7.54 3.87
C ALA A 59 24.84 6.58 3.97
N ILE A 60 24.61 5.27 4.01
CA ILE A 60 25.66 4.23 4.05
C ILE A 60 26.12 3.86 2.62
N GLY A 61 25.52 4.44 1.58
CA GLY A 61 25.91 4.23 0.18
C GLY A 61 25.46 2.89 -0.43
N LEU A 62 24.56 2.15 0.24
CA LEU A 62 24.10 0.83 -0.22
C LEU A 62 22.96 0.91 -1.26
N VAL A 63 22.29 2.05 -1.41
CA VAL A 63 21.11 2.21 -2.28
C VAL A 63 21.22 3.50 -3.08
N SER A 64 21.09 3.40 -4.40
CA SER A 64 20.90 4.57 -5.28
C SER A 64 19.42 4.95 -5.31
N LEU A 65 19.11 6.17 -4.88
CA LEU A 65 17.76 6.74 -5.01
C LEU A 65 17.52 7.10 -6.48
N ASN A 66 16.89 6.21 -7.24
CA ASN A 66 16.38 6.54 -8.57
C ASN A 66 14.99 7.17 -8.41
N LEU A 67 14.94 8.50 -8.35
CA LEU A 67 13.67 9.22 -8.45
C LEU A 67 13.27 9.24 -9.92
N ILE A 68 12.10 8.67 -10.22
CA ILE A 68 11.50 8.81 -11.53
C ILE A 68 11.08 10.28 -11.71
N ALA A 69 11.32 10.85 -12.90
CA ALA A 69 11.01 12.25 -13.15
C ALA A 69 9.51 12.51 -12.92
N THR A 70 9.19 13.39 -11.97
CA THR A 70 7.83 13.77 -11.62
C THR A 70 7.20 14.53 -12.78
N ASN A 71 6.30 13.90 -13.51
CA ASN A 71 5.54 14.56 -14.54
C ASN A 71 4.21 14.99 -13.92
N LEU A 72 4.15 16.26 -13.50
CA LEU A 72 2.99 16.86 -12.85
C LEU A 72 1.67 16.58 -13.58
N GLY A 73 1.69 16.53 -14.92
CA GLY A 73 0.49 16.21 -15.71
C GLY A 73 0.05 14.75 -15.58
N ALA A 74 1.01 13.82 -15.65
CA ALA A 74 0.74 12.38 -15.52
C ALA A 74 0.37 11.99 -14.09
N ASP A 75 1.04 12.56 -13.09
CA ASP A 75 0.80 12.27 -11.67
C ASP A 75 -0.58 12.78 -11.22
N LEU A 76 -0.98 13.98 -11.67
CA LEU A 76 -2.28 14.55 -11.33
C LEU A 76 -3.42 13.78 -12.00
N LEU A 77 -3.30 13.45 -13.29
CA LEU A 77 -4.29 12.63 -14.00
C LEU A 77 -4.36 11.22 -13.43
N GLY A 78 -3.21 10.59 -13.17
CA GLY A 78 -3.13 9.25 -12.57
C GLY A 78 -3.74 9.21 -11.17
N GLY A 79 -3.42 10.20 -10.32
CA GLY A 79 -3.99 10.33 -8.99
C GLY A 79 -5.50 10.55 -9.01
N LEU A 80 -6.02 11.33 -9.95
CA LEU A 80 -7.46 11.57 -10.09
C LEU A 80 -8.20 10.29 -10.51
N ILE A 81 -7.70 9.59 -11.54
CA ILE A 81 -8.27 8.33 -12.02
C ILE A 81 -8.22 7.26 -10.92
N PHE A 82 -7.09 7.14 -10.24
CA PHE A 82 -6.93 6.22 -9.13
C PHE A 82 -7.88 6.54 -7.96
N GLY A 83 -8.00 7.81 -7.60
CA GLY A 83 -8.90 8.26 -6.53
C GLY A 83 -10.37 7.99 -6.85
N VAL A 84 -10.81 8.29 -8.08
CA VAL A 84 -12.18 8.00 -8.53
C VAL A 84 -12.44 6.50 -8.56
N GLY A 85 -11.50 5.70 -9.08
CA GLY A 85 -11.60 4.24 -9.08
C GLY A 85 -11.69 3.66 -7.67
N PHE A 86 -10.87 4.16 -6.74
CA PHE A 86 -10.89 3.73 -5.34
C PHE A 86 -12.20 4.11 -4.64
N ALA A 87 -12.74 5.30 -4.90
CA ALA A 87 -14.01 5.74 -4.32
C ALA A 87 -15.19 4.89 -4.81
N LEU A 88 -15.16 4.42 -6.06
CA LEU A 88 -16.22 3.60 -6.66
C LEU A 88 -16.11 2.11 -6.29
N ALA A 89 -14.90 1.55 -6.34
CA ALA A 89 -14.67 0.13 -6.06
C ALA A 89 -14.58 -0.19 -4.57
N GLY A 90 -14.22 0.79 -3.73
CA GLY A 90 -13.98 0.61 -2.30
C GLY A 90 -12.81 -0.34 -1.97
N TYR A 91 -11.99 -0.69 -2.97
CA TYR A 91 -10.74 -1.42 -2.85
C TYR A 91 -9.68 -0.77 -3.74
N CYS A 92 -8.45 -0.70 -3.24
CA CYS A 92 -7.29 -0.34 -4.05
C CYS A 92 -6.65 -1.63 -4.62
N PRO A 93 -5.85 -1.56 -5.70
CA PRO A 93 -5.37 -2.74 -6.43
C PRO A 93 -4.54 -3.71 -5.56
N GLY A 94 -3.85 -3.20 -4.52
CA GLY A 94 -3.13 -4.05 -3.58
C GLY A 94 -4.06 -4.78 -2.59
N THR A 95 -5.11 -4.10 -2.12
CA THR A 95 -6.07 -4.69 -1.19
C THR A 95 -7.02 -5.67 -1.85
N SER A 96 -7.40 -5.46 -3.13
CA SER A 96 -8.25 -6.39 -3.86
C SER A 96 -7.55 -7.74 -4.10
N ILE A 97 -6.27 -7.71 -4.50
CA ILE A 97 -5.46 -8.92 -4.67
C ILE A 97 -5.27 -9.65 -3.33
N GLY A 98 -5.03 -8.93 -2.24
CA GLY A 98 -4.89 -9.54 -0.92
C GLY A 98 -6.20 -10.10 -0.36
N ALA A 99 -7.32 -9.42 -0.58
CA ALA A 99 -8.65 -9.91 -0.20
C ALA A 99 -9.07 -11.15 -1.01
N TRP A 100 -8.69 -11.21 -2.29
CA TRP A 100 -8.82 -12.43 -3.09
C TRP A 100 -7.97 -13.58 -2.53
N GLY A 101 -6.75 -13.27 -2.04
CA GLY A 101 -5.88 -14.22 -1.35
C GLY A 101 -6.42 -14.72 0.00
N GLU A 102 -7.21 -13.91 0.73
CA GLU A 102 -7.90 -14.32 1.95
C GLU A 102 -9.18 -15.16 1.68
N GLY A 103 -9.57 -15.33 0.42
CA GLY A 103 -10.78 -16.09 0.06
C GLY A 103 -12.09 -15.38 0.40
N LYS A 104 -12.05 -14.06 0.65
CA LYS A 104 -13.25 -13.24 0.87
C LYS A 104 -13.99 -13.07 -0.46
N ARG A 105 -15.25 -13.53 -0.52
CA ARG A 105 -16.11 -13.50 -1.72
C ARG A 105 -16.57 -12.09 -2.11
N ASP A 106 -16.16 -11.09 -1.33
CA ASP A 106 -16.51 -9.67 -1.48
C ASP A 106 -15.45 -8.91 -2.31
N ALA A 107 -14.39 -9.60 -2.75
CA ALA A 107 -13.26 -9.06 -3.50
C ALA A 107 -13.33 -9.42 -5.01
N GLN A 108 -14.53 -9.48 -5.56
CA GLN A 108 -14.78 -9.72 -6.99
C GLN A 108 -15.18 -8.42 -7.71
#